data_AF-A0AAV5YKN8-F1
#
_entry.id   AF-A0AAV5YKN8-F1
#
_cell.length_a   1.000
_cell.length_b   1.000
_cell.length_c   1.000
_cell.angle_alpha   90.00
_cell.angle_beta   90.00
_cell.angle_gamma   90.00
#
_symmetry.space_group_name_H-M   'P 1'
#
loop_
_entity.id
_entity.type
_entity.pdbx_description
1 polymer ?
#
loop_
_entity_poly.entity_id
_entity_poly.type
_entity_poly.pdbx_seq_one_letter_code
_entity_poly.pdbx_strand_id
1 'polypeptide(L)'
;MTAAPGAMVPAGYMAKCVNARPDWLAVDRVADVYSVSSCVSPDFADWVSDWRHNGYWLFDSPDIIRSLAARHDVDLAATTLFYYEVYEQQFDADEHRWAPIAPEPSFTTQVVVPAARILEGHDVVTFSAGTRAECSPLSCSRLAAEIETNAHCLLPTFERASALLEAGRFAHSEPGPFRIFAVYSVLWPAAAR
;
A
#
# COMPACT_ATOMS: atom_id res chain seq x y z
N MET A 1 -11.96 19.56 -10.57
CA MET A 1 -12.31 18.52 -11.56
C MET A 1 -12.30 17.22 -10.80
N THR A 2 -13.43 16.55 -10.63
CA THR A 2 -13.50 15.24 -9.97
C THR A 2 -12.70 14.22 -10.78
N ALA A 3 -11.95 13.35 -10.11
CA ALA A 3 -11.32 12.18 -10.74
C ALA A 3 -12.28 11.51 -11.72
N ALA A 4 -11.82 11.29 -12.96
CA ALA A 4 -12.57 10.48 -13.92
C ALA A 4 -12.75 9.06 -13.36
N PRO A 5 -13.77 8.29 -13.77
CA PRO A 5 -13.88 6.88 -13.40
C PRO A 5 -12.70 6.11 -14.00
N GLY A 6 -11.62 5.97 -13.24
CA GLY A 6 -10.46 5.17 -13.61
C GLY A 6 -10.48 3.79 -12.95
N ALA A 7 -9.62 2.90 -13.44
CA ALA A 7 -9.51 1.53 -12.95
C ALA A 7 -8.52 1.39 -11.79
N MET A 8 -8.84 0.50 -10.85
CA MET A 8 -7.87 -0.08 -9.93
C MET A 8 -7.13 -1.21 -10.66
N VAL A 9 -5.81 -1.15 -10.69
CA VAL A 9 -4.94 -2.06 -11.43
C VAL A 9 -4.19 -2.97 -10.46
N PRO A 10 -4.10 -4.29 -10.69
CA PRO A 10 -3.28 -5.19 -9.88
C PRO A 10 -1.84 -4.69 -9.75
N ALA A 11 -1.41 -4.37 -8.53
CA ALA A 11 -0.09 -3.83 -8.26
C ALA A 11 0.88 -4.90 -7.74
N GLY A 12 0.38 -5.84 -6.93
CA GLY A 12 1.16 -6.99 -6.45
C GLY A 12 0.91 -7.31 -4.98
N TYR A 13 1.87 -7.99 -4.38
CA TYR A 13 1.81 -8.49 -3.01
C TYR A 13 2.93 -7.93 -2.14
N MET A 14 2.68 -7.86 -0.83
CA MET A 14 3.70 -7.71 0.19
C MET A 14 3.32 -8.49 1.45
N ALA A 15 4.30 -9.13 2.09
CA ALA A 15 4.13 -9.62 3.45
C ALA A 15 4.60 -8.55 4.42
N LYS A 16 3.78 -8.26 5.43
CA LYS A 16 4.01 -7.20 6.41
C LYS A 16 4.03 -7.78 7.82
N CYS A 17 4.94 -7.29 8.64
CA CYS A 17 4.86 -7.42 10.09
C CYS A 17 3.91 -6.33 10.59
N VAL A 18 2.63 -6.67 10.73
CA VAL A 18 1.60 -5.71 11.13
C VAL A 18 1.84 -5.28 12.56
N ASN A 19 2.01 -3.98 12.77
CA ASN A 19 2.08 -3.40 14.08
C ASN A 19 0.68 -3.02 14.58
N ALA A 20 0.45 -3.23 15.88
CA ALA A 20 -0.67 -2.65 16.59
C ALA A 20 -0.60 -1.12 16.51
N ARG A 21 -1.72 -0.45 16.80
CA ARG A 21 -1.79 1.01 16.86
C ARG A 21 -0.67 1.56 17.74
N PRO A 22 0.25 2.36 17.19
CA PRO A 22 1.28 2.96 18.01
C PRO A 22 0.69 4.03 18.93
N ASP A 23 1.21 4.13 20.16
CA ASP A 23 0.69 5.05 21.19
C ASP A 23 0.63 6.51 20.71
N TRP A 24 1.59 6.92 19.88
CA TRP A 24 1.67 8.28 19.35
C TRP A 24 0.57 8.63 18.34
N LEU A 25 -0.12 7.64 17.75
CA LEU A 25 -1.23 7.89 16.83
C LEU A 25 -2.47 8.38 17.58
N ALA A 26 -2.64 7.99 18.84
CA ALA A 26 -3.68 8.46 19.77
C ALA A 26 -5.12 8.40 19.23
N VAL A 27 -5.44 7.40 18.40
CA VAL A 27 -6.76 7.20 17.78
C VAL A 27 -7.33 5.86 18.20
N ASP A 28 -8.29 5.83 19.13
CA ASP A 28 -8.76 4.59 19.78
C ASP A 28 -9.50 3.63 18.85
N ARG A 29 -10.03 4.12 17.73
CA ARG A 29 -10.69 3.27 16.72
C ARG A 29 -9.71 2.40 15.93
N VAL A 30 -8.43 2.79 15.84
CA VAL A 30 -7.40 2.04 15.13
C VAL A 30 -6.86 0.96 16.06
N ALA A 31 -6.91 -0.30 15.63
CA ALA A 31 -6.38 -1.44 16.36
C ALA A 31 -4.96 -1.79 15.88
N ASP A 32 -4.75 -1.76 14.57
CA ASP A 32 -3.52 -2.10 13.87
C ASP A 32 -3.37 -1.27 12.59
N VAL A 33 -2.23 -1.38 11.91
CA VAL A 33 -1.90 -0.50 10.77
C VAL A 33 -1.59 -1.33 9.53
N TYR A 34 -2.47 -1.28 8.53
CA TYR A 34 -2.34 -2.03 7.27
C TYR A 34 -1.75 -1.18 6.14
N SER A 35 -0.91 -0.20 6.49
CA SER A 35 -0.29 0.73 5.55
C SER A 35 0.50 0.02 4.44
N VAL A 36 0.44 0.56 3.23
CA VAL A 36 1.22 0.09 2.09
C VAL A 36 2.70 0.45 2.27
N SER A 37 3.04 1.60 2.85
CA SER A 37 4.42 1.92 3.19
C SER A 37 4.95 1.03 4.32
N SER A 38 6.27 0.97 4.47
CA SER A 38 6.94 0.17 5.51
C SER A 38 7.27 0.97 6.78
N CYS A 39 6.77 2.20 6.92
CA CYS A 39 7.15 3.09 8.03
C CYS A 39 6.65 2.63 9.39
N VAL A 40 5.39 2.18 9.45
CA VAL A 40 4.75 1.74 10.71
C VAL A 40 4.70 0.22 10.78
N SER A 41 4.23 -0.43 9.72
CA SER A 41 4.23 -1.89 9.61
C SER A 41 5.29 -2.30 8.58
N PRO A 42 6.47 -2.76 9.02
CA PRO A 42 7.58 -3.05 8.12
C PRO A 42 7.27 -4.22 7.19
N ASP A 43 7.94 -4.25 6.06
CA ASP A 43 7.94 -5.41 5.16
C ASP A 43 8.63 -6.59 5.85
N PHE A 44 8.38 -7.81 5.36
CA PHE A 44 8.92 -9.04 5.94
C PHE A 44 10.46 -9.07 6.00
N ALA A 45 11.16 -8.35 5.12
CA ALA A 45 12.62 -8.31 5.03
C ALA A 45 13.09 -7.04 4.28
N ASP A 46 14.41 -6.80 4.26
CA ASP A 46 15.03 -5.87 3.32
C ASP A 46 15.31 -6.60 1.98
N TRP A 47 14.31 -6.63 1.11
CA TRP A 47 14.28 -7.44 -0.12
C TRP A 47 14.73 -6.68 -1.37
N VAL A 48 15.01 -5.38 -1.27
CA VAL A 48 15.22 -4.51 -2.44
C VAL A 48 16.41 -4.99 -3.29
N SER A 49 17.48 -5.47 -2.64
CA SER A 49 18.70 -5.92 -3.32
C SER A 49 18.53 -7.22 -4.12
N ASP A 50 17.42 -7.94 -3.97
CA ASP A 50 17.14 -9.18 -4.72
C ASP A 50 16.55 -8.93 -6.11
N TRP A 51 16.09 -7.69 -6.41
CA TRP A 51 15.52 -7.30 -7.72
C TRP A 51 14.43 -8.24 -8.26
N ARG A 52 13.62 -8.83 -7.36
CA ARG A 52 12.52 -9.74 -7.72
C ARG A 52 11.13 -9.10 -7.65
N HIS A 53 11.08 -7.80 -7.39
CA HIS A 53 9.85 -7.04 -7.46
C HIS A 53 9.46 -6.77 -8.92
N ASN A 54 8.19 -6.46 -9.14
CA ASN A 54 7.65 -6.03 -10.41
C ASN A 54 7.82 -4.50 -10.59
N GLY A 55 7.24 -3.96 -11.66
CA GLY A 55 7.36 -2.53 -11.99
C GLY A 55 6.60 -1.60 -11.05
N TYR A 56 5.75 -2.12 -10.15
CA TYR A 56 5.14 -1.36 -9.05
C TYR A 56 5.91 -1.50 -7.73
N TRP A 57 7.10 -2.11 -7.75
CA TRP A 57 7.91 -2.37 -6.56
C TRP A 57 7.19 -3.23 -5.51
N LEU A 58 6.35 -4.16 -5.98
CA LEU A 58 5.68 -5.20 -5.22
C LEU A 58 5.98 -6.56 -5.84
N PHE A 59 5.49 -7.66 -5.27
CA PHE A 59 5.72 -8.99 -5.83
C PHE A 59 4.53 -9.47 -6.68
N ASP A 60 4.80 -10.15 -7.79
CA ASP A 60 3.75 -10.68 -8.66
C ASP A 60 2.98 -11.85 -8.04
N SER A 61 3.56 -12.56 -7.06
CA SER A 61 2.92 -13.69 -6.37
C SER A 61 3.47 -13.92 -4.96
N PRO A 62 2.70 -14.59 -4.08
CA PRO A 62 3.17 -14.97 -2.75
C PRO A 62 4.38 -15.92 -2.74
N ASP A 63 4.56 -16.72 -3.79
CA ASP A 63 5.69 -17.66 -3.91
C ASP A 63 7.02 -16.93 -4.04
N ILE A 64 6.99 -15.73 -4.65
CA ILE A 64 8.17 -14.86 -4.70
C ILE A 64 8.58 -14.44 -3.29
N ILE A 65 7.62 -14.07 -2.43
CA ILE A 65 7.90 -13.67 -1.05
C ILE A 65 8.46 -14.86 -0.25
N ARG A 66 7.85 -16.06 -0.36
CA ARG A 66 8.36 -17.27 0.33
C ARG A 66 9.79 -17.60 -0.06
N SER A 67 10.08 -17.57 -1.35
CA SER A 67 11.41 -17.91 -1.84
C SER A 67 12.46 -16.88 -1.41
N LEU A 68 12.10 -15.62 -1.22
CA LEU A 68 12.99 -14.61 -0.63
C LEU A 68 13.14 -14.82 0.88
N ALA A 69 12.05 -15.06 1.60
CA ALA A 69 12.09 -15.32 3.03
C ALA A 69 12.96 -16.54 3.36
N ALA A 70 12.83 -17.64 2.60
CA ALA A 70 13.67 -18.82 2.76
C ALA A 70 15.15 -18.56 2.48
N ARG A 71 15.47 -17.66 1.53
CA ARG A 71 16.86 -17.27 1.22
C ARG A 71 17.49 -16.46 2.35
N HIS A 72 16.70 -15.62 3.00
CA HIS A 72 17.14 -14.69 4.04
C HIS A 72 16.89 -15.19 5.46
N ASP A 73 16.47 -16.46 5.62
CA ASP A 73 16.15 -17.09 6.91
C ASP A 73 15.09 -16.30 7.72
N VAL A 74 14.07 -15.79 7.02
CA VAL A 74 12.97 -15.03 7.60
C VAL A 74 11.77 -15.94 7.82
N ASP A 75 11.27 -15.99 9.06
CA ASP A 75 10.01 -16.65 9.39
C ASP A 75 8.81 -15.78 9.00
N LEU A 76 7.95 -16.29 8.14
CA LEU A 76 6.74 -15.62 7.68
C LEU A 76 5.52 -15.88 8.59
N ALA A 77 5.62 -16.75 9.60
CA ALA A 77 4.48 -17.17 10.41
C ALA A 77 3.76 -16.02 11.13
N ALA A 78 4.50 -14.98 11.51
CA ALA A 78 3.97 -13.78 12.17
C ALA A 78 3.58 -12.65 11.19
N THR A 79 3.68 -12.89 9.88
CA THR A 79 3.38 -11.87 8.86
C THR A 79 1.96 -12.00 8.32
N THR A 80 1.36 -10.85 7.99
CA THR A 80 0.12 -10.79 7.22
C THR A 80 0.46 -10.59 5.75
N LEU A 81 -0.17 -11.37 4.87
CA LEU A 81 0.00 -11.23 3.43
C LEU A 81 -1.06 -10.29 2.87
N PHE A 82 -0.59 -9.27 2.18
CA PHE A 82 -1.43 -8.30 1.49
C PHE A 82 -1.31 -8.45 -0.02
N TYR A 83 -2.44 -8.22 -0.67
CA TYR A 83 -2.56 -7.97 -2.09
C TYR A 83 -3.02 -6.53 -2.30
N TYR A 84 -2.45 -5.86 -3.30
CA TYR A 84 -2.73 -4.47 -3.58
C TYR A 84 -3.19 -4.27 -5.01
N GLU A 85 -4.19 -3.41 -5.16
CA GLU A 85 -4.52 -2.76 -6.43
C GLU A 85 -4.21 -1.26 -6.29
N VAL A 86 -3.68 -0.64 -7.33
CA VAL A 86 -3.37 0.79 -7.36
C VAL A 86 -4.27 1.51 -8.34
N TYR A 87 -4.73 2.69 -8.00
CA TYR A 87 -5.44 3.53 -8.96
C TYR A 87 -4.51 3.92 -10.11
N GLU A 88 -4.98 3.83 -11.36
CA GLU A 88 -4.16 4.08 -12.55
C GLU A 88 -3.66 5.53 -12.70
N GLN A 89 -4.04 6.42 -11.78
CA GLN A 89 -3.57 7.80 -11.71
C GLN A 89 -2.99 8.11 -10.33
N GLN A 90 -2.01 9.00 -10.31
CA GLN A 90 -1.50 9.65 -9.11
C GLN A 90 -1.99 11.10 -9.06
N PHE A 91 -2.15 11.63 -7.85
CA PHE A 91 -2.51 13.02 -7.63
C PHE A 91 -1.25 13.84 -7.36
N ASP A 92 -0.99 14.81 -8.22
CA ASP A 92 -0.01 15.86 -7.98
C ASP A 92 -0.67 16.95 -7.14
N ALA A 93 -0.21 17.10 -5.89
CA ALA A 93 -0.79 18.07 -4.97
C ALA A 93 -0.35 19.51 -5.24
N ASP A 94 0.80 19.72 -5.87
CA ASP A 94 1.32 21.06 -6.21
C ASP A 94 0.58 21.62 -7.42
N GLU A 95 0.36 20.79 -8.43
CA GLU A 95 -0.37 21.13 -9.66
C GLU A 95 -1.87 20.90 -9.54
N HIS A 96 -2.31 20.28 -8.44
CA HIS A 96 -3.69 19.97 -8.12
C HIS A 96 -4.41 19.20 -9.24
N ARG A 97 -3.72 18.19 -9.79
CA ARG A 97 -4.21 17.41 -10.94
C ARG A 97 -3.89 15.93 -10.82
N TRP A 98 -4.72 15.13 -11.45
CA TRP A 98 -4.45 13.71 -11.64
C TRP A 98 -3.59 13.49 -12.89
N ALA A 99 -2.62 12.59 -12.79
CA ALA A 99 -1.74 12.17 -13.88
C ALA A 99 -1.66 10.64 -13.94
N PRO A 100 -1.62 10.02 -15.13
CA PRO A 100 -1.54 8.58 -15.26
C PRO A 100 -0.23 8.04 -14.69
N ILE A 101 -0.28 6.81 -14.16
CA ILE A 101 0.88 6.04 -13.75
C ILE A 101 0.99 4.74 -14.55
N ALA A 102 2.20 4.26 -14.70
CA ALA A 102 2.51 2.97 -15.30
C ALA A 102 3.57 2.26 -14.44
N PRO A 103 3.64 0.92 -14.47
CA PRO A 103 4.74 0.21 -13.83
C PRO A 103 6.06 0.57 -14.52
N GLU A 104 7.16 0.52 -13.77
CA GLU A 104 8.52 0.71 -14.32
C GLU A 104 8.77 -0.30 -15.45
N PRO A 105 8.98 0.18 -16.70
CA PRO A 105 9.05 -0.68 -17.88
C PRO A 105 10.23 -1.66 -17.87
N SER A 106 11.27 -1.37 -17.09
CA SER A 106 12.44 -2.25 -16.96
C SER A 106 12.13 -3.56 -16.21
N PHE A 107 10.99 -3.65 -15.52
CA PHE A 107 10.56 -4.85 -14.80
C PHE A 107 9.30 -5.45 -15.44
N THR A 108 9.30 -6.77 -15.59
CA THR A 108 8.08 -7.48 -15.96
C THR A 108 7.08 -7.39 -14.81
N THR A 109 5.81 -7.10 -15.13
CA THR A 109 4.72 -7.03 -14.17
C THR A 109 3.62 -7.99 -14.59
N GLN A 110 3.50 -9.11 -13.89
CA GLN A 110 2.56 -10.20 -14.18
C GLN A 110 1.88 -10.68 -12.89
N VAL A 111 1.15 -9.79 -12.26
CA VAL A 111 0.50 -10.04 -10.98
C VAL A 111 -0.54 -11.16 -11.10
N VAL A 112 -0.36 -12.22 -10.30
CA VAL A 112 -1.34 -13.29 -10.17
C VAL A 112 -2.44 -12.79 -9.23
N VAL A 113 -3.65 -12.54 -9.72
CA VAL A 113 -4.75 -12.04 -8.87
C VAL A 113 -5.27 -13.15 -7.94
N PRO A 114 -5.42 -12.91 -6.63
CA PRO A 114 -5.89 -13.94 -5.71
C PRO A 114 -7.38 -14.19 -5.88
N ALA A 115 -7.77 -15.47 -5.89
CA ALA A 115 -9.17 -15.87 -6.03
C ALA A 115 -10.05 -15.46 -4.83
N ALA A 116 -9.48 -15.49 -3.63
CA ALA A 116 -10.12 -15.02 -2.40
C ALA A 116 -9.28 -13.90 -1.77
N ARG A 117 -9.93 -12.77 -1.49
CA ARG A 117 -9.33 -11.59 -0.87
C ARG A 117 -10.39 -10.80 -0.13
N ILE A 118 -10.01 -10.14 0.95
CA ILE A 118 -10.90 -9.28 1.75
C ILE A 118 -10.41 -7.85 1.58
N LEU A 119 -11.27 -6.94 1.12
CA LEU A 119 -10.93 -5.53 1.05
C LEU A 119 -10.91 -4.96 2.46
N GLU A 120 -9.74 -4.51 2.90
CA GLU A 120 -9.55 -3.91 4.22
C GLU A 120 -9.68 -2.39 4.19
N GLY A 121 -9.62 -1.77 3.00
CA GLY A 121 -9.80 -0.33 2.81
C GLY A 121 -8.84 0.23 1.77
N HIS A 122 -8.63 1.54 1.82
CA HIS A 122 -7.78 2.27 0.90
C HIS A 122 -6.71 3.05 1.66
N ASP A 123 -5.48 2.97 1.17
CA ASP A 123 -4.37 3.76 1.66
C ASP A 123 -4.02 4.86 0.64
N VAL A 124 -3.55 6.00 1.15
CA VAL A 124 -2.98 7.08 0.35
C VAL A 124 -1.50 7.10 0.66
N VAL A 125 -0.67 7.09 -0.37
CA VAL A 125 0.77 6.81 -0.23
C VAL A 125 1.59 7.80 -1.05
N THR A 126 2.71 8.26 -0.51
CA THR A 126 3.63 9.19 -1.20
C THR A 126 4.68 8.46 -2.04
N PHE A 127 5.01 9.06 -3.19
CA PHE A 127 5.97 8.55 -4.18
C PHE A 127 6.86 9.67 -4.73
N SER A 128 7.55 10.42 -3.88
CA SER A 128 8.40 11.54 -4.31
C SER A 128 9.54 11.12 -5.25
N ALA A 129 10.09 9.92 -5.07
CA ALA A 129 11.06 9.28 -5.96
C ALA A 129 10.41 8.45 -7.08
N GLY A 130 9.07 8.45 -7.19
CA GLY A 130 8.29 7.83 -8.27
C GLY A 130 8.22 6.30 -8.30
N THR A 131 8.99 5.61 -7.47
CA THR A 131 9.22 4.15 -7.56
C THR A 131 8.47 3.37 -6.48
N ARG A 132 9.01 3.35 -5.25
CA ARG A 132 8.48 2.60 -4.11
C ARG A 132 7.58 3.47 -3.23
N ALA A 133 6.61 2.85 -2.56
CA ALA A 133 5.85 3.48 -1.48
C ALA A 133 6.80 4.00 -0.39
N GLU A 134 6.77 5.31 -0.15
CA GLU A 134 7.66 5.95 0.82
C GLU A 134 6.98 6.10 2.17
N CYS A 135 5.80 6.73 2.18
CA CYS A 135 5.08 7.04 3.39
C CYS A 135 3.56 6.87 3.19
N SER A 136 2.87 6.46 4.24
CA SER A 136 1.40 6.38 4.30
C SER A 136 0.92 7.43 5.30
N PRO A 137 0.50 8.63 4.86
CA PRO A 137 0.28 9.77 5.75
C PRO A 137 -0.79 9.58 6.82
N LEU A 138 -1.78 8.71 6.57
CA LEU A 138 -2.82 8.39 7.55
C LEU A 138 -2.22 7.91 8.87
N SER A 139 -1.24 7.00 8.79
CA SER A 139 -0.50 6.54 9.96
C SER A 139 0.67 7.47 10.27
N CYS A 140 1.58 7.70 9.33
CA CYS A 140 2.90 8.27 9.62
C CYS A 140 2.88 9.73 10.07
N SER A 141 2.07 10.55 9.39
CA SER A 141 1.89 11.97 9.71
C SER A 141 0.70 12.21 10.65
N ARG A 142 0.15 11.15 11.26
CA ARG A 142 -0.98 11.18 12.20
C ARG A 142 -2.27 11.73 11.61
N LEU A 143 -2.44 11.72 10.29
CA LEU A 143 -3.66 12.25 9.68
C LEU A 143 -4.91 11.47 10.08
N ALA A 144 -4.79 10.21 10.51
CA ALA A 144 -5.92 9.45 11.06
C ALA A 144 -6.51 10.03 12.36
N ALA A 145 -5.82 10.97 13.02
CA ALA A 145 -6.38 11.73 14.15
C ALA A 145 -7.44 12.76 13.71
N GLU A 146 -7.40 13.19 12.46
CA GLU A 146 -8.29 14.21 11.89
C GLU A 146 -9.21 13.65 10.81
N ILE A 147 -8.73 12.64 10.09
CA ILE A 147 -9.42 11.96 9.00
C ILE A 147 -9.94 10.65 9.56
N GLU A 148 -11.26 10.47 9.47
CA GLU A 148 -11.88 9.21 9.89
C GLU A 148 -11.40 8.03 9.05
N THR A 149 -10.77 7.07 9.73
CA THR A 149 -10.32 5.78 9.22
C THR A 149 -11.07 4.62 9.90
N ASN A 150 -10.91 3.42 9.35
CA ASN A 150 -11.38 2.19 9.97
C ASN A 150 -10.38 1.64 11.01
N ALA A 151 -10.62 0.42 11.49
CA ALA A 151 -9.78 -0.23 12.51
C ALA A 151 -8.34 -0.49 12.07
N HIS A 152 -8.06 -0.51 10.76
CA HIS A 152 -6.76 -0.81 10.16
C HIS A 152 -5.97 0.45 9.76
N CYS A 153 -6.44 1.63 10.18
CA CYS A 153 -5.93 2.94 9.76
C CYS A 153 -6.09 3.22 8.26
N LEU A 154 -7.12 2.66 7.62
CA LEU A 154 -7.40 2.83 6.20
C LEU A 154 -8.68 3.64 5.96
N LEU A 155 -8.79 4.24 4.78
CA LEU A 155 -10.02 4.90 4.32
C LEU A 155 -11.03 3.85 3.83
N PRO A 156 -12.33 4.03 4.10
CA PRO A 156 -13.33 3.01 3.80
C PRO A 156 -13.58 2.83 2.29
N THR A 157 -13.41 3.88 1.48
CA THR A 157 -13.67 3.82 0.03
C THR A 157 -12.68 4.64 -0.79
N PHE A 158 -12.55 4.28 -2.07
CA PHE A 158 -11.74 5.00 -3.05
C PHE A 158 -12.23 6.46 -3.22
N GLU A 159 -13.54 6.67 -3.34
CA GLU A 159 -14.12 7.99 -3.55
C GLU A 159 -13.80 8.92 -2.38
N ARG A 160 -13.78 8.38 -1.15
CA ARG A 160 -13.37 9.13 0.02
C ARG A 160 -11.91 9.54 -0.05
N ALA A 161 -11.02 8.64 -0.44
CA ALA A 161 -9.60 8.92 -0.62
C ALA A 161 -9.35 10.00 -1.69
N SER A 162 -9.98 9.85 -2.86
CA SER A 162 -9.91 10.82 -3.96
C SER A 162 -10.41 12.20 -3.52
N ALA A 163 -11.58 12.26 -2.89
CA ALA A 163 -12.16 13.53 -2.44
C ALA A 163 -11.30 14.23 -1.38
N LEU A 164 -10.63 13.48 -0.50
CA LEU A 164 -9.73 14.04 0.52
C LEU A 164 -8.44 14.60 -0.10
N LEU A 165 -7.89 13.94 -1.12
CA LEU A 165 -6.74 14.44 -1.90
C LEU A 165 -7.11 15.74 -2.63
N GLU A 166 -8.23 15.75 -3.35
CA GLU A 166 -8.74 16.94 -4.06
C GLU A 166 -9.10 18.07 -3.09
N ALA A 167 -9.51 17.76 -1.86
CA ALA A 167 -9.74 18.77 -0.82
C ALA A 167 -8.45 19.25 -0.13
N GLY A 168 -7.27 18.77 -0.54
CA GLY A 168 -5.98 19.17 0.02
C GLY A 168 -5.74 18.67 1.44
N ARG A 169 -6.46 17.65 1.91
CA ARG A 169 -6.35 17.15 3.29
C ARG A 169 -5.02 16.44 3.60
N PHE A 170 -4.21 16.18 2.57
CA PHE A 170 -2.87 15.62 2.65
C PHE A 170 -1.75 16.67 2.43
N ALA A 171 -2.08 17.96 2.30
CA ALA A 171 -1.09 19.00 1.94
C ALA A 171 0.01 19.23 3.02
N HIS A 172 -0.20 18.76 4.25
CA HIS A 172 0.75 18.90 5.36
C HIS A 172 1.42 17.57 5.76
N SER A 173 1.37 16.57 4.87
CA SER A 173 2.13 15.33 5.01
C SER A 173 3.44 15.38 4.23
N GLU A 174 4.13 14.23 4.17
CA GLU A 174 5.24 13.97 3.27
C GLU A 174 4.89 14.37 1.83
N PRO A 175 5.88 14.87 1.06
CA PRO A 175 5.64 15.38 -0.28
C PRO A 175 5.16 14.27 -1.23
N GLY A 176 4.22 14.64 -2.09
CA GLY A 176 3.70 13.76 -3.13
C GLY A 176 4.68 13.52 -4.29
N PRO A 177 4.20 12.97 -5.42
CA PRO A 177 2.80 12.70 -5.74
C PRO A 177 2.17 11.61 -4.85
N PHE A 178 0.85 11.63 -4.77
CA PHE A 178 0.07 10.67 -3.97
C PHE A 178 -0.56 9.59 -4.86
N ARG A 179 -0.49 8.33 -4.45
CA ARG A 179 -1.18 7.20 -5.10
C ARG A 179 -2.19 6.59 -4.13
N ILE A 180 -3.35 6.19 -4.64
CA ILE A 180 -4.35 5.46 -3.87
C ILE A 180 -4.18 3.98 -4.13
N PHE A 181 -4.09 3.19 -3.06
CA PHE A 181 -4.06 1.74 -3.10
C PHE A 181 -5.29 1.16 -2.42
N ALA A 182 -5.97 0.20 -3.05
CA ALA A 182 -6.85 -0.70 -2.34
C ALA A 182 -6.00 -1.78 -1.67
N VAL A 183 -6.23 -1.96 -0.37
CA VAL A 183 -5.49 -2.90 0.47
C VAL A 183 -6.37 -4.10 0.75
N TYR A 184 -5.91 -5.27 0.32
CA TYR A 184 -6.61 -6.52 0.55
C TYR A 184 -5.79 -7.45 1.43
N SER A 185 -6.39 -8.02 2.47
CA SER A 185 -5.80 -9.17 3.15
C SER A 185 -6.09 -10.45 2.36
N VAL A 186 -5.12 -11.34 2.33
CA VAL A 186 -5.23 -12.65 1.69
C VAL A 186 -4.62 -13.73 2.57
N LEU A 187 -5.17 -14.94 2.49
CA LEU A 187 -4.54 -16.08 3.14
C LEU A 187 -3.27 -16.46 2.39
N TRP A 188 -2.25 -16.88 3.14
CA TRP A 188 -1.11 -17.56 2.55
C TRP A 188 -1.59 -18.81 1.80
N PRO A 189 -1.23 -18.98 0.52
CA PRO A 189 -1.52 -20.22 -0.19
C PRO A 189 -0.98 -21.44 0.58
N ALA A 190 -1.57 -22.62 0.38
CA ALA A 190 -0.89 -23.83 0.85
C ALA A 190 0.47 -23.93 0.14
N ALA A 191 1.52 -24.36 0.85
CA ALA A 191 2.77 -24.68 0.17
C ALA A 191 2.49 -25.76 -0.89
N ALA A 192 2.89 -25.51 -2.14
CA ALA A 192 2.83 -26.54 -3.17
C ALA A 192 3.67 -27.73 -2.70
N ARG A 193 3.04 -28.91 -2.65
CA ARG A 193 3.70 -30.18 -2.29
C ARG A 193 4.62 -30.66 -3.40
#